data_AF-A0A429E132-F1
#
_entry.id   AF-A0A429E132-F1
#
_cell.length_a   1.000
_cell.length_b   1.000
_cell.length_c   1.000
_cell.angle_alpha   90.00
_cell.angle_beta   90.00
_cell.angle_gamma   90.00
#
_symmetry.space_group_name_H-M   'P 1'
#
loop_
_entity.id
_entity.type
_entity.pdbx_description
1 polymer ?
#
loop_
_entity_poly.entity_id
_entity_poly.type
_entity_poly.pdbx_seq_one_letter_code
_entity_poly.pdbx_strand_id
1 'polypeptide(L)'
;MPETPTADDRLQVLEAITDTELGHLGQDKVMATILARVRELLGVDTATVLRHDPSAQQLLAIAASGIEEEVYQDVRVPVGAGFAGKVAAQRRPVVIDHVDETTVVNSLLWERGLSTLLGVPMIAGDELIGVLHVGSLTPREFSGTDIDLLQLVAARLALAAQIELSSTDRAAAAALQRSLVPARLPAVPGIQFSARYVPGTEPGVGGDWYDLFSLPGDRLGIVMGDVAGHGLNAAVIMGRLRSALRAYALESDDPAEVLSKLDRKVQHFEPGSLATVVYGLLTASRDSMAISLAGHLPPVLATPGGPSVFVDAPVDPPIGVTGPRRRRTVVELPPGAVLAFYTDGLVERRDQLIDVGLQRLADVVSAEQPGVVCARVMAALVGNIPAQDDIALLVARCEPN
;
A
#
# COMPACT_ATOMS: atom_id res chain seq x y z
N MET A 1 -43.88 -26.33 -2.54
CA MET A 1 -42.77 -25.81 -1.71
C MET A 1 -41.54 -25.86 -2.58
N PRO A 2 -40.72 -24.80 -2.67
CA PRO A 2 -39.49 -24.88 -3.46
C PRO A 2 -38.53 -25.83 -2.75
N GLU A 3 -38.01 -26.81 -3.50
CA GLU A 3 -37.07 -27.79 -2.98
C GLU A 3 -35.74 -27.12 -2.62
N THR A 4 -35.30 -27.36 -1.39
CA THR A 4 -33.97 -26.99 -0.89
C THR A 4 -32.93 -27.65 -1.81
N PRO A 5 -31.86 -26.94 -2.23
CA PRO A 5 -30.82 -27.54 -3.05
C PRO A 5 -30.28 -28.79 -2.35
N THR A 6 -30.10 -29.87 -3.11
CA THR A 6 -29.68 -31.14 -2.52
C THR A 6 -28.25 -31.01 -2.00
N ALA A 7 -27.89 -31.87 -1.04
CA ALA A 7 -26.52 -31.90 -0.52
C ALA A 7 -25.49 -32.15 -1.63
N ASP A 8 -25.87 -32.86 -2.69
CA ASP A 8 -25.04 -33.14 -3.87
C ASP A 8 -24.82 -31.88 -4.73
N ASP A 9 -25.82 -31.02 -4.92
CA ASP A 9 -25.65 -29.76 -5.67
C ASP A 9 -24.67 -28.81 -4.96
N ARG A 10 -24.80 -28.73 -3.63
CA ARG A 10 -23.87 -27.95 -2.79
C ARG A 10 -22.47 -28.55 -2.80
N LEU A 11 -22.36 -29.88 -2.80
CA LEU A 11 -21.09 -30.60 -2.84
C LEU A 11 -20.40 -30.45 -4.21
N GLN A 12 -21.13 -30.51 -5.32
CA GLN A 12 -20.58 -30.28 -6.66
C GLN A 12 -20.07 -28.85 -6.87
N VAL A 13 -20.78 -27.86 -6.34
CA VAL A 13 -20.29 -26.46 -6.29
C VAL A 13 -19.03 -26.37 -5.42
N LEU A 14 -19.00 -27.07 -4.28
CA LEU A 14 -17.83 -27.10 -3.41
C LEU A 14 -16.63 -27.74 -4.11
N GLU A 15 -16.83 -28.89 -4.75
CA GLU A 15 -15.85 -29.70 -5.47
C GLU A 15 -15.28 -28.93 -6.67
N ALA A 16 -16.14 -28.30 -7.47
CA ALA A 16 -15.75 -27.49 -8.62
C ALA A 16 -14.83 -26.30 -8.27
N ILE A 17 -14.96 -25.75 -7.05
CA ILE A 17 -14.13 -24.64 -6.59
C ILE A 17 -12.94 -25.15 -5.76
N THR A 18 -12.93 -26.40 -5.26
CA THR A 18 -11.77 -27.03 -4.56
C THR A 18 -10.83 -27.78 -5.50
N ASP A 19 -11.22 -28.01 -6.75
CA ASP A 19 -10.49 -28.93 -7.60
C ASP A 19 -9.03 -28.48 -7.79
N THR A 20 -8.13 -29.36 -7.39
CA THR A 20 -6.71 -29.07 -7.15
C THR A 20 -5.91 -28.90 -8.45
N GLU A 21 -6.59 -28.99 -9.61
CA GLU A 21 -6.05 -28.68 -10.94
C GLU A 21 -5.96 -27.18 -11.24
N LEU A 22 -6.58 -26.32 -10.42
CA LEU A 22 -6.55 -24.86 -10.53
C LEU A 22 -5.16 -24.23 -10.28
N GLY A 23 -4.17 -25.01 -9.82
CA GLY A 23 -2.83 -24.50 -9.49
C GLY A 23 -1.94 -24.14 -10.69
N HIS A 24 -2.34 -24.43 -11.94
CA HIS A 24 -1.53 -24.19 -13.15
C HIS A 24 -2.19 -23.27 -14.20
N LEU A 25 -3.41 -22.79 -13.96
CA LEU A 25 -4.13 -21.92 -14.89
C LEU A 25 -4.01 -20.45 -14.44
N GLY A 26 -3.83 -19.54 -15.40
CA GLY A 26 -3.95 -18.10 -15.10
C GLY A 26 -5.35 -17.76 -14.59
N GLN A 27 -5.44 -16.73 -13.72
CA GLN A 27 -6.65 -16.30 -13.01
C GLN A 27 -7.90 -16.22 -13.92
N ASP A 28 -7.76 -15.63 -15.09
CA ASP A 28 -8.85 -15.46 -16.06
C ASP A 28 -9.45 -16.81 -16.51
N LYS A 29 -8.61 -17.84 -16.65
CA LYS A 29 -9.05 -19.20 -17.05
C LYS A 29 -9.77 -19.91 -15.90
N VAL A 30 -9.32 -19.69 -14.66
CA VAL A 30 -9.98 -20.23 -13.47
C VAL A 30 -11.37 -19.63 -13.33
N MET A 31 -11.48 -18.30 -13.42
CA MET A 31 -12.75 -17.59 -13.30
C MET A 31 -13.72 -17.99 -14.42
N ALA A 32 -13.25 -18.07 -15.67
CA ALA A 32 -14.07 -18.52 -16.79
C ALA A 32 -14.57 -19.96 -16.62
N THR A 33 -13.76 -20.85 -16.05
CA THR A 33 -14.14 -22.25 -15.78
C THR A 33 -15.24 -22.32 -14.71
N ILE A 34 -15.11 -21.53 -13.64
CA ILE A 34 -16.13 -21.45 -12.59
C ILE A 34 -17.45 -20.90 -13.18
N LEU A 35 -17.38 -19.84 -14.00
CA LEU A 35 -18.55 -19.24 -14.60
C LEU A 35 -19.26 -20.17 -15.60
N ALA A 36 -18.52 -20.96 -16.37
CA ALA A 36 -19.11 -21.99 -17.23
C ALA A 36 -19.90 -23.02 -16.42
N ARG A 37 -19.36 -23.49 -15.28
CA ARG A 37 -20.08 -24.42 -14.39
C ARG A 37 -21.30 -23.79 -13.73
N VAL A 38 -21.22 -22.52 -13.33
CA VAL A 38 -22.38 -21.76 -12.81
C VAL A 38 -23.50 -21.72 -13.85
N ARG A 39 -23.16 -21.51 -15.13
CA ARG A 39 -24.15 -21.53 -16.23
C ARG A 39 -24.85 -22.87 -16.36
N GLU A 40 -24.07 -23.95 -16.37
CA GLU A 40 -24.60 -25.32 -16.48
C GLU A 40 -25.49 -25.67 -15.28
N LEU A 41 -25.04 -25.37 -14.06
CA LEU A 41 -25.78 -25.69 -12.83
C LEU A 41 -27.10 -24.92 -12.70
N LEU A 42 -27.10 -23.62 -13.03
CA LEU A 42 -28.30 -22.78 -12.93
C LEU A 42 -29.17 -22.83 -14.18
N GLY A 43 -28.72 -23.47 -15.27
CA GLY A 43 -29.40 -23.49 -16.56
C GLY A 43 -29.59 -22.07 -17.13
N VAL A 44 -28.55 -21.25 -17.06
CA VAL A 44 -28.56 -19.84 -17.53
C VAL A 44 -27.64 -19.65 -18.73
N ASP A 45 -27.97 -18.68 -19.57
CA ASP A 45 -27.23 -18.41 -20.80
C ASP A 45 -25.92 -17.66 -20.54
N THR A 46 -25.83 -16.87 -19.47
CA THR A 46 -24.66 -16.04 -19.18
C THR A 46 -24.29 -16.03 -17.71
N ALA A 47 -23.00 -15.85 -17.42
CA ALA A 47 -22.48 -15.59 -16.09
C ALA A 47 -21.28 -14.64 -16.18
N THR A 48 -21.26 -13.57 -15.38
CA THR A 48 -20.26 -12.50 -15.45
C THR A 48 -19.85 -12.06 -14.05
N VAL A 49 -18.55 -11.87 -13.85
CA VAL A 49 -17.96 -11.27 -12.64
C VAL A 49 -17.47 -9.88 -12.98
N LEU A 50 -17.96 -8.90 -12.21
CA LEU A 50 -17.42 -7.55 -12.22
C LEU A 50 -16.65 -7.29 -10.92
N ARG A 51 -15.41 -6.85 -11.04
CA ARG A 51 -14.59 -6.42 -9.91
C ARG A 51 -14.90 -4.97 -9.55
N HIS A 52 -14.97 -4.67 -8.26
CA HIS A 52 -15.14 -3.32 -7.78
C HIS A 52 -13.80 -2.57 -7.75
N ASP A 53 -13.78 -1.37 -8.32
CA ASP A 53 -12.70 -0.38 -8.19
C ASP A 53 -13.16 0.71 -7.21
N PRO A 54 -12.67 0.70 -5.96
CA PRO A 54 -13.07 1.67 -4.95
C PRO A 54 -12.58 3.09 -5.26
N SER A 55 -11.50 3.26 -6.02
CA SER A 55 -10.96 4.58 -6.35
C SER A 55 -11.81 5.27 -7.41
N ALA A 56 -12.26 4.52 -8.41
CA ALA A 56 -13.13 5.03 -9.48
C ALA A 56 -14.62 4.99 -9.13
N GLN A 57 -15.01 4.29 -8.04
CA GLN A 57 -16.41 3.99 -7.70
C GLN A 57 -17.16 3.30 -8.85
N GLN A 58 -16.51 2.30 -9.45
CA GLN A 58 -16.99 1.58 -10.63
C GLN A 58 -16.82 0.06 -10.48
N LEU A 59 -17.56 -0.68 -11.29
CA LEU A 59 -17.43 -2.12 -11.48
C LEU A 59 -16.84 -2.39 -12.87
N LEU A 60 -15.87 -3.28 -12.97
CA LEU A 60 -15.20 -3.66 -14.20
C LEU A 60 -15.43 -5.14 -14.50
N ALA A 61 -15.95 -5.48 -15.69
CA ALA A 61 -16.08 -6.86 -16.11
C ALA A 61 -14.69 -7.52 -16.29
N ILE A 62 -14.38 -8.52 -15.47
CA ILE A 62 -13.06 -9.21 -15.48
C ILE A 62 -13.14 -10.64 -16.00
N ALA A 63 -14.33 -11.25 -15.95
CA ALA A 63 -14.57 -12.58 -16.48
C ALA A 63 -16.04 -12.72 -16.87
N ALA A 64 -16.28 -13.41 -17.98
CA ALA A 64 -17.62 -13.73 -18.44
C ALA A 64 -17.62 -15.11 -19.10
N SER A 65 -18.79 -15.71 -19.15
CA SER A 65 -19.08 -16.90 -19.92
C SER A 65 -20.42 -16.71 -20.63
N GLY A 66 -20.45 -16.94 -21.94
CA GLY A 66 -21.63 -16.76 -22.81
C GLY A 66 -21.69 -15.41 -23.53
N ILE A 67 -21.23 -14.33 -22.89
CA ILE A 67 -21.00 -13.01 -23.50
C ILE A 67 -19.61 -12.52 -23.09
N GLU A 68 -18.58 -13.12 -23.66
CA GLU A 68 -17.18 -12.76 -23.38
C GLU A 68 -16.84 -11.34 -23.86
N GLU A 69 -17.63 -10.77 -24.77
CA GLU A 69 -17.47 -9.38 -25.23
C GLU A 69 -17.59 -8.34 -24.12
N GLU A 70 -18.28 -8.64 -23.01
CA GLU A 70 -18.31 -7.73 -21.85
C GLU A 70 -16.91 -7.47 -21.30
N VAL A 71 -16.05 -8.50 -21.31
CA VAL A 71 -14.65 -8.41 -20.86
C VAL A 71 -13.79 -7.76 -21.95
N TYR A 72 -13.97 -8.15 -23.22
CA TYR A 72 -13.18 -7.61 -24.32
C TYR A 72 -13.43 -6.13 -24.60
N GLN A 73 -14.60 -5.60 -24.20
CA GLN A 73 -14.95 -4.19 -24.35
C GLN A 73 -14.62 -3.32 -23.11
N ASP A 74 -13.94 -3.86 -22.09
CA ASP A 74 -13.59 -3.14 -20.85
C ASP A 74 -14.82 -2.46 -20.22
N VAL A 75 -15.96 -3.17 -20.14
CA VAL A 75 -17.23 -2.59 -19.67
C VAL A 75 -17.10 -2.12 -18.23
N ARG A 76 -17.42 -0.84 -18.01
CA ARG A 76 -17.40 -0.16 -16.70
C ARG A 76 -18.80 0.28 -16.30
N VAL A 77 -19.23 -0.11 -15.10
CA VAL A 77 -20.54 0.24 -14.56
C VAL A 77 -20.35 1.06 -13.28
N PRO A 78 -20.81 2.32 -13.22
CA PRO A 78 -20.77 3.10 -11.99
C PRO A 78 -21.54 2.44 -10.85
N VAL A 79 -21.01 2.52 -9.63
CA VAL A 79 -21.75 2.05 -8.44
C VAL A 79 -23.05 2.84 -8.31
N GLY A 80 -24.16 2.14 -8.07
CA GLY A 80 -25.52 2.69 -8.04
C GLY A 80 -26.22 2.82 -9.40
N ALA A 81 -25.51 2.68 -10.52
CA ALA A 81 -26.09 2.79 -11.86
C ALA A 81 -26.44 1.41 -12.46
N GLY A 82 -27.58 1.34 -13.17
CA GLY A 82 -28.06 0.12 -13.80
C GLY A 82 -28.21 -1.06 -12.82
N PHE A 83 -28.24 -2.26 -13.36
CA PHE A 83 -28.40 -3.48 -12.59
C PHE A 83 -27.21 -3.81 -11.68
N ALA A 84 -26.02 -4.02 -12.24
CA ALA A 84 -24.84 -4.41 -11.46
C ALA A 84 -24.44 -3.34 -10.44
N GLY A 85 -24.54 -2.05 -10.79
CA GLY A 85 -24.27 -0.95 -9.87
C GLY A 85 -25.26 -0.91 -8.69
N LYS A 86 -26.53 -1.27 -8.89
CA LYS A 86 -27.51 -1.40 -7.79
C LYS A 86 -27.17 -2.56 -6.86
N VAL A 87 -26.72 -3.71 -7.38
CA VAL A 87 -26.25 -4.84 -6.55
C VAL A 87 -25.10 -4.40 -5.65
N ALA A 88 -24.11 -3.72 -6.22
CA ALA A 88 -22.96 -3.19 -5.49
C ALA A 88 -23.38 -2.16 -4.41
N ALA A 89 -24.20 -1.18 -4.78
CA ALA A 89 -24.62 -0.12 -3.86
C ALA A 89 -25.49 -0.65 -2.70
N GLN A 90 -26.38 -1.61 -2.96
CA GLN A 90 -27.29 -2.15 -1.95
C GLN A 90 -26.69 -3.30 -1.15
N ARG A 91 -25.56 -3.89 -1.60
CA ARG A 91 -24.90 -5.06 -0.99
C ARG A 91 -25.87 -6.20 -0.69
N ARG A 92 -26.83 -6.44 -1.59
CA ARG A 92 -27.80 -7.53 -1.50
C ARG A 92 -28.16 -8.07 -2.89
N PRO A 93 -28.73 -9.28 -2.99
CA PRO A 93 -29.20 -9.82 -4.25
C PRO A 93 -30.24 -8.90 -4.92
N VAL A 94 -30.15 -8.78 -6.25
CA VAL A 94 -31.14 -8.09 -7.08
C VAL A 94 -31.52 -8.99 -8.25
N VAL A 95 -32.82 -9.08 -8.51
CA VAL A 95 -33.39 -9.76 -9.68
C VAL A 95 -34.13 -8.73 -10.52
N ILE A 96 -33.95 -8.81 -11.84
CA ILE A 96 -34.78 -8.08 -12.81
C ILE A 96 -35.39 -9.08 -13.80
N ASP A 97 -36.66 -8.88 -14.09
CA ASP A 97 -37.48 -9.69 -15.00
C ASP A 97 -37.56 -9.12 -16.42
N HIS A 98 -36.91 -7.98 -16.65
CA HIS A 98 -36.78 -7.31 -17.93
C HIS A 98 -35.41 -6.65 -18.06
N VAL A 99 -34.82 -6.71 -19.26
CA VAL A 99 -33.52 -6.10 -19.60
C VAL A 99 -33.68 -5.20 -20.82
N ASP A 100 -33.35 -3.92 -20.64
CA ASP A 100 -33.45 -2.85 -21.62
C ASP A 100 -32.49 -1.68 -21.25
N GLU A 101 -32.54 -0.60 -22.02
CA GLU A 101 -31.73 0.60 -21.77
C GLU A 101 -32.02 1.31 -20.43
N THR A 102 -33.16 1.00 -19.76
CA THR A 102 -33.55 1.63 -18.50
C THR A 102 -33.10 0.82 -17.27
N THR A 103 -32.91 -0.47 -17.45
CA THR A 103 -32.60 -1.43 -16.37
C THR A 103 -31.11 -1.76 -16.30
N VAL A 104 -30.39 -1.75 -17.42
CA VAL A 104 -28.95 -2.02 -17.49
C VAL A 104 -28.18 -0.91 -18.21
N VAL A 105 -26.93 -0.71 -17.79
CA VAL A 105 -26.03 0.27 -18.45
C VAL A 105 -25.30 -0.34 -19.65
N ASN A 106 -25.00 -1.63 -19.60
CA ASN A 106 -24.29 -2.33 -20.66
C ASN A 106 -25.24 -2.68 -21.82
N SER A 107 -25.03 -2.08 -23.00
CA SER A 107 -25.90 -2.29 -24.15
C SER A 107 -25.85 -3.72 -24.70
N LEU A 108 -24.71 -4.41 -24.54
CA LEU A 108 -24.55 -5.80 -24.95
C LEU A 108 -25.63 -6.71 -24.34
N LEU A 109 -26.09 -6.41 -23.12
CA LEU A 109 -27.04 -7.27 -22.43
C LEU A 109 -28.41 -7.27 -23.13
N TRP A 110 -28.92 -6.11 -23.53
CA TRP A 110 -30.20 -6.04 -24.25
C TRP A 110 -30.03 -6.29 -25.76
N GLU A 111 -28.89 -5.92 -26.37
CA GLU A 111 -28.60 -6.25 -27.78
C GLU A 111 -28.52 -7.76 -28.04
N ARG A 112 -28.05 -8.53 -27.05
CA ARG A 112 -28.01 -10.00 -27.10
C ARG A 112 -29.34 -10.65 -26.74
N GLY A 113 -30.35 -9.87 -26.37
CA GLY A 113 -31.70 -10.37 -26.07
C GLY A 113 -31.82 -11.07 -24.73
N LEU A 114 -31.00 -10.71 -23.72
CA LEU A 114 -31.25 -11.17 -22.36
C LEU A 114 -32.62 -10.65 -21.90
N SER A 115 -33.37 -11.52 -21.22
CA SER A 115 -34.70 -11.19 -20.72
C SER A 115 -34.68 -10.94 -19.23
N THR A 116 -33.89 -11.70 -18.46
CA THR A 116 -33.89 -11.66 -17.00
C THR A 116 -32.47 -11.78 -16.46
N LEU A 117 -32.18 -11.12 -15.33
CA LEU A 117 -30.88 -11.18 -14.64
C LEU A 117 -31.05 -11.41 -13.14
N LEU A 118 -30.11 -12.15 -12.55
CA LEU A 118 -29.91 -12.28 -11.11
C LEU A 118 -28.47 -11.90 -10.78
N GLY A 119 -28.29 -11.00 -9.80
CA GLY A 119 -27.00 -10.45 -9.42
C GLY A 119 -26.85 -10.47 -7.91
N VAL A 120 -25.68 -10.89 -7.44
CA VAL A 120 -25.33 -10.99 -6.02
C VAL A 120 -24.00 -10.29 -5.75
N PRO A 121 -23.83 -9.67 -4.57
CA PRO A 121 -22.58 -9.03 -4.22
C PRO A 121 -21.53 -10.08 -3.84
N MET A 122 -20.29 -9.84 -4.24
CA MET A 122 -19.12 -10.60 -3.81
C MET A 122 -18.49 -9.84 -2.64
N ILE A 123 -18.67 -10.36 -1.42
CA ILE A 123 -18.24 -9.70 -0.18
C ILE A 123 -17.25 -10.61 0.56
N ALA A 124 -16.12 -10.05 0.98
CA ALA A 124 -15.16 -10.71 1.84
C ALA A 124 -14.95 -9.88 3.11
N GLY A 125 -15.38 -10.39 4.27
CA GLY A 125 -15.50 -9.59 5.49
C GLY A 125 -16.57 -8.50 5.30
N ASP A 126 -16.19 -7.23 5.47
CA ASP A 126 -17.06 -6.06 5.24
C ASP A 126 -16.81 -5.35 3.89
N GLU A 127 -15.86 -5.87 3.10
CA GLU A 127 -15.41 -5.26 1.86
C GLU A 127 -16.17 -5.82 0.65
N LEU A 128 -16.66 -4.92 -0.21
CA LEU A 128 -17.24 -5.27 -1.50
C LEU A 128 -16.11 -5.50 -2.51
N ILE A 129 -15.91 -6.77 -2.88
CA ILE A 129 -14.93 -7.19 -3.87
C ILE A 129 -15.47 -7.03 -5.29
N GLY A 130 -16.79 -7.20 -5.48
CA GLY A 130 -17.40 -7.14 -6.79
C GLY A 130 -18.85 -7.57 -6.84
N VAL A 131 -19.33 -7.90 -8.04
CA VAL A 131 -20.67 -8.40 -8.33
C VAL A 131 -20.55 -9.62 -9.22
N LEU A 132 -21.24 -10.70 -8.87
CA LEU A 132 -21.47 -11.84 -9.73
C LEU A 132 -22.91 -11.76 -10.24
N HIS A 133 -23.12 -11.83 -11.55
CA HIS A 133 -24.46 -11.95 -12.09
C HIS A 133 -24.58 -13.02 -13.17
N VAL A 134 -25.80 -13.49 -13.35
CA VAL A 134 -26.20 -14.45 -14.36
C VAL A 134 -27.41 -13.94 -15.13
N GLY A 135 -27.57 -14.41 -16.37
CA GLY A 135 -28.63 -13.97 -17.26
C GLY A 135 -29.22 -15.08 -18.10
N SER A 136 -30.50 -14.91 -18.46
CA SER A 136 -31.23 -15.83 -19.35
C SER A 136 -31.82 -15.06 -20.53
N LEU A 137 -31.68 -15.61 -21.72
CA LEU A 137 -32.28 -15.15 -22.98
C LEU A 137 -33.79 -15.41 -22.99
N THR A 138 -34.25 -16.39 -22.21
CA THR A 138 -35.68 -16.69 -22.06
C THR A 138 -36.22 -16.12 -20.76
N PRO A 139 -37.49 -15.66 -20.72
CA PRO A 139 -38.13 -15.25 -19.49
C PRO A 139 -38.15 -16.39 -18.47
N ARG A 140 -37.56 -16.18 -17.29
CA ARG A 140 -37.56 -17.11 -16.17
C ARG A 140 -37.68 -16.38 -14.84
N GLU A 141 -38.25 -17.05 -13.84
CA GLU A 141 -38.18 -16.59 -12.47
C GLU A 141 -37.01 -17.27 -11.77
N PHE A 142 -36.18 -16.49 -11.06
CA PHE A 142 -35.13 -17.04 -10.21
C PHE A 142 -35.71 -17.39 -8.84
N SER A 143 -35.51 -18.64 -8.42
CA SER A 143 -35.96 -19.14 -7.13
C SER A 143 -35.05 -18.69 -5.99
N GLY A 144 -35.51 -18.81 -4.74
CA GLY A 144 -34.66 -18.59 -3.57
C GLY A 144 -33.43 -19.52 -3.56
N THR A 145 -33.59 -20.75 -4.06
CA THR A 145 -32.50 -21.71 -4.23
C THR A 145 -31.45 -21.23 -5.22
N ASP A 146 -31.85 -20.61 -6.34
CA ASP A 146 -30.92 -20.03 -7.31
C ASP A 146 -30.11 -18.88 -6.69
N ILE A 147 -30.78 -18.03 -5.88
CA ILE A 147 -30.14 -16.92 -5.16
C ILE A 147 -29.11 -17.47 -4.16
N ASP A 148 -29.49 -18.44 -3.33
CA ASP A 148 -28.63 -19.03 -2.31
C ASP A 148 -27.38 -19.67 -2.93
N LEU A 149 -27.55 -20.39 -4.05
CA LEU A 149 -26.44 -21.02 -4.77
C LEU A 149 -25.49 -19.97 -5.34
N LEU A 150 -26.03 -18.93 -5.98
CA LEU A 150 -25.19 -17.88 -6.55
C LEU A 150 -24.46 -17.09 -5.46
N GLN A 151 -25.10 -16.84 -4.31
CA GLN A 151 -24.45 -16.22 -3.16
C GLN A 151 -23.31 -17.07 -2.59
N LEU A 152 -23.46 -18.40 -2.54
CA LEU A 152 -22.39 -19.30 -2.10
C LEU A 152 -21.17 -19.21 -3.02
N VAL A 153 -21.40 -19.21 -4.33
CA VAL A 153 -20.34 -19.03 -5.33
C VAL A 153 -19.69 -17.65 -5.17
N ALA A 154 -20.49 -16.59 -5.05
CA ALA A 154 -20.01 -15.23 -4.89
C ALA A 154 -19.14 -15.04 -3.65
N ALA A 155 -19.53 -15.62 -2.50
CA ALA A 155 -18.74 -15.58 -1.27
C ALA A 155 -17.36 -16.23 -1.46
N ARG A 156 -17.31 -17.35 -2.19
CA ARG A 156 -16.05 -18.06 -2.43
C ARG A 156 -15.15 -17.36 -3.44
N LEU A 157 -15.73 -16.81 -4.50
CA LEU A 157 -15.02 -15.96 -5.46
C LEU A 157 -14.49 -14.69 -4.78
N ALA A 158 -15.25 -14.09 -3.85
CA ALA A 158 -14.82 -12.93 -3.09
C ALA A 158 -13.58 -13.24 -2.24
N LEU A 159 -13.57 -14.36 -1.50
CA LEU A 159 -12.42 -14.77 -0.68
C LEU A 159 -11.18 -15.06 -1.54
N ALA A 160 -11.34 -15.79 -2.65
CA ALA A 160 -10.23 -16.09 -3.55
C ALA A 160 -9.63 -14.81 -4.14
N ALA A 161 -10.48 -13.89 -4.62
CA ALA A 161 -10.05 -12.61 -5.15
C ALA A 161 -9.37 -11.73 -4.09
N GLN A 162 -9.85 -11.71 -2.84
CA GLN A 162 -9.22 -10.95 -1.75
C GLN A 162 -7.81 -11.46 -1.43
N ILE A 163 -7.62 -12.79 -1.35
CA ILE A 163 -6.30 -13.40 -1.12
C ILE A 163 -5.33 -13.02 -2.23
N GLU A 164 -5.80 -13.09 -3.48
CA GLU A 164 -4.98 -12.81 -4.65
C GLU A 164 -4.60 -11.32 -4.76
N LEU A 165 -5.56 -10.40 -4.60
CA LEU A 165 -5.32 -8.96 -4.57
C LEU A 165 -4.28 -8.63 -3.51
N SER A 166 -4.46 -9.15 -2.29
CA SER A 166 -3.51 -8.97 -1.19
C SER A 166 -2.11 -9.48 -1.54
N SER A 167 -2.02 -10.62 -2.23
CA SER A 167 -0.73 -11.20 -2.64
C SER A 167 -0.03 -10.39 -3.73
N THR A 168 -0.81 -9.88 -4.69
CA THR A 168 -0.32 -9.09 -5.83
C THR A 168 0.13 -7.72 -5.36
N ASP A 169 -0.67 -7.05 -4.55
CA ASP A 169 -0.34 -5.77 -3.94
C ASP A 169 0.94 -5.88 -3.10
N ARG A 170 1.08 -6.96 -2.32
CA ARG A 170 2.30 -7.22 -1.57
C ARG A 170 3.52 -7.41 -2.49
N ALA A 171 3.39 -8.17 -3.57
CA ALA A 171 4.47 -8.37 -4.53
C ALA A 171 4.87 -7.07 -5.25
N ALA A 172 3.89 -6.29 -5.69
CA ALA A 172 4.08 -5.02 -6.37
C ALA A 172 4.70 -3.98 -5.43
N ALA A 173 4.17 -3.87 -4.20
CA ALA A 173 4.73 -2.98 -3.20
C ALA A 173 6.17 -3.38 -2.86
N ALA A 174 6.47 -4.69 -2.75
CA ALA A 174 7.83 -5.14 -2.40
C ALA A 174 8.82 -4.88 -3.55
N ALA A 175 8.35 -4.94 -4.80
CA ALA A 175 9.14 -4.52 -5.95
C ALA A 175 9.38 -3.00 -5.94
N LEU A 176 8.34 -2.21 -5.63
CA LEU A 176 8.42 -0.76 -5.56
C LEU A 176 9.37 -0.32 -4.44
N GLN A 177 9.20 -0.82 -3.22
CA GLN A 177 10.09 -0.55 -2.07
C GLN A 177 11.55 -0.87 -2.38
N ARG A 178 11.85 -2.02 -3.00
CA ARG A 178 13.23 -2.36 -3.45
C ARG A 178 13.81 -1.36 -4.45
N SER A 179 12.97 -0.71 -5.25
CA SER A 179 13.39 0.37 -6.15
C SER A 179 13.47 1.74 -5.47
N LEU A 180 12.78 1.90 -4.34
CA LEU A 180 12.65 3.16 -3.61
C LEU A 180 13.68 3.32 -2.47
N VAL A 181 14.30 2.24 -2.02
CA VAL A 181 15.45 2.31 -1.10
C VAL A 181 16.75 2.26 -1.91
N PRO A 182 17.71 3.18 -1.71
CA PRO A 182 18.97 3.19 -2.44
C PRO A 182 19.72 1.85 -2.33
N ALA A 183 19.85 1.14 -3.46
CA ALA A 183 20.57 -0.14 -3.51
C ALA A 183 22.08 0.00 -3.19
N ARG A 184 22.64 1.18 -3.43
CA ARG A 184 24.00 1.57 -3.03
C ARG A 184 23.96 3.00 -2.51
N LEU A 185 24.66 3.22 -1.41
CA LEU A 185 24.86 4.56 -0.86
C LEU A 185 25.89 5.30 -1.74
N PRO A 186 25.74 6.61 -1.97
CA PRO A 186 26.69 7.38 -2.76
C PRO A 186 28.06 7.41 -2.06
N ALA A 187 29.14 7.36 -2.84
CA ALA A 187 30.48 7.64 -2.34
C ALA A 187 30.66 9.16 -2.27
N VAL A 188 30.74 9.72 -1.06
CA VAL A 188 30.90 11.15 -0.82
C VAL A 188 32.24 11.36 -0.09
N PRO A 189 33.19 12.10 -0.67
CA PRO A 189 34.45 12.39 0.01
C PRO A 189 34.23 13.00 1.40
N GLY A 190 34.98 12.52 2.39
CA GLY A 190 34.91 12.99 3.76
C GLY A 190 33.71 12.45 4.57
N ILE A 191 32.87 11.57 4.00
CA ILE A 191 31.76 10.95 4.72
C ILE A 191 31.61 9.47 4.42
N GLN A 192 31.49 8.70 5.49
CA GLN A 192 31.17 7.28 5.44
C GLN A 192 29.70 7.06 5.77
N PHE A 193 29.04 6.16 5.03
CA PHE A 193 27.66 5.78 5.29
C PHE A 193 27.52 4.27 5.55
N SER A 194 26.55 3.91 6.38
CA SER A 194 25.99 2.57 6.40
C SER A 194 24.49 2.66 6.66
N ALA A 195 23.71 1.81 6.00
CA ALA A 195 22.27 1.77 6.18
C ALA A 195 21.79 0.34 6.40
N ARG A 196 20.67 0.19 7.10
CA ARG A 196 19.93 -1.05 7.24
C ARG A 196 18.47 -0.76 6.96
N TYR A 197 17.86 -1.70 6.24
CA TYR A 197 16.43 -1.71 6.00
C TYR A 197 15.94 -3.11 6.31
N VAL A 198 15.04 -3.25 7.28
CA VAL A 198 14.43 -4.52 7.66
C VAL A 198 12.93 -4.38 7.50
N PRO A 199 12.29 -5.16 6.61
CA PRO A 199 10.85 -5.07 6.45
C PRO A 199 10.13 -5.64 7.66
N GLY A 200 8.98 -5.05 8.00
CA GLY A 200 8.10 -5.52 9.07
C GLY A 200 7.47 -6.89 8.76
N THR A 201 6.93 -7.54 9.79
CA THR A 201 6.23 -8.83 9.66
C THR A 201 4.74 -8.70 9.41
N GLU A 202 4.14 -7.52 9.63
CA GLU A 202 2.75 -7.31 9.26
C GLU A 202 2.58 -7.42 7.73
N PRO A 203 1.48 -8.03 7.24
CA PRO A 203 1.25 -8.19 5.83
C PRO A 203 1.09 -6.83 5.15
N GLY A 204 2.16 -6.41 4.47
CA GLY A 204 2.22 -5.11 3.83
C GLY A 204 3.66 -4.78 3.42
N VAL A 205 3.84 -3.58 2.91
CA VAL A 205 5.13 -2.98 2.61
C VAL A 205 5.17 -1.63 3.27
N GLY A 206 6.29 -1.30 3.90
CA GLY A 206 6.45 -0.08 4.66
C GLY A 206 6.36 1.19 3.87
N GLY A 207 5.84 2.21 4.55
CA GLY A 207 6.00 3.61 4.18
C GLY A 207 7.43 4.12 4.39
N ASP A 208 8.23 3.41 5.20
CA ASP A 208 9.62 3.73 5.52
C ASP A 208 10.54 3.88 4.30
N TRP A 209 11.29 4.98 4.26
CA TRP A 209 12.39 5.17 3.32
C TRP A 209 13.52 6.01 3.89
N TYR A 210 14.70 5.82 3.31
CA TYR A 210 15.79 6.78 3.37
C TYR A 210 16.23 7.16 1.96
N ASP A 211 16.73 8.38 1.78
CA ASP A 211 17.31 8.83 0.51
C ASP A 211 18.59 9.65 0.76
N LEU A 212 19.53 9.51 -0.15
CA LEU A 212 20.81 10.21 -0.16
C LEU A 212 21.09 10.70 -1.57
N PHE A 213 21.25 12.01 -1.75
CA PHE A 213 21.46 12.57 -3.08
C PHE A 213 22.33 13.81 -3.07
N SER A 214 23.24 13.86 -4.04
CA SER A 214 24.10 15.02 -4.27
C SER A 214 23.31 16.17 -4.86
N LEU A 215 23.62 17.37 -4.40
CA LEU A 215 23.05 18.64 -4.85
C LEU A 215 24.16 19.53 -5.45
N PRO A 216 23.79 20.54 -6.26
CA PRO A 216 24.75 21.52 -6.77
C PRO A 216 25.54 22.18 -5.64
N GLY A 217 26.83 22.44 -5.91
CA GLY A 217 27.74 23.00 -4.92
C GLY A 217 28.29 21.99 -3.92
N ASP A 218 28.34 20.70 -4.29
CA ASP A 218 28.95 19.63 -3.49
C ASP A 218 28.25 19.42 -2.12
N ARG A 219 26.96 19.74 -2.08
CA ARG A 219 26.10 19.53 -0.93
C ARG A 219 25.43 18.17 -1.00
N LEU A 220 24.99 17.66 0.14
CA LEU A 220 24.33 16.36 0.22
C LEU A 220 22.98 16.50 0.93
N GLY A 221 21.92 16.05 0.27
CA GLY A 221 20.62 15.84 0.88
C GLY A 221 20.54 14.48 1.55
N ILE A 222 20.07 14.45 2.79
CA ILE A 222 19.81 13.25 3.58
C ILE A 222 18.34 13.28 3.99
N VAL A 223 17.60 12.22 3.68
CA VAL A 223 16.19 12.09 4.03
C VAL A 223 15.99 10.81 4.79
N MET A 224 15.16 10.88 5.82
CA MET A 224 14.45 9.73 6.34
C MET A 224 12.99 10.08 6.54
N GLY A 225 12.11 9.14 6.23
CA GLY A 225 10.70 9.34 6.47
C GLY A 225 9.94 8.04 6.48
N ASP A 226 8.69 8.16 6.92
CA ASP A 226 7.70 7.11 6.95
C ASP A 226 6.35 7.68 6.50
N VAL A 227 5.61 6.90 5.71
CA VAL A 227 4.28 7.24 5.22
C VAL A 227 3.27 6.42 6.00
N ALA A 228 2.33 7.10 6.66
CA ALA A 228 1.29 6.43 7.42
C ALA A 228 0.45 5.47 6.55
N GLY A 229 0.22 4.27 7.08
CA GLY A 229 -0.46 3.19 6.38
C GLY A 229 0.52 2.13 5.88
N HIS A 230 0.02 1.15 5.12
CA HIS A 230 0.84 0.03 4.65
C HIS A 230 0.44 -0.42 3.24
N GLY A 231 1.32 -1.21 2.61
CA GLY A 231 1.06 -1.87 1.34
C GLY A 231 1.31 -0.97 0.12
N LEU A 232 0.66 -1.29 -1.00
CA LEU A 232 0.95 -0.65 -2.28
C LEU A 232 0.69 0.86 -2.27
N ASN A 233 -0.38 1.31 -1.61
CA ASN A 233 -0.71 2.74 -1.56
C ASN A 233 0.36 3.56 -0.82
N ALA A 234 0.81 3.09 0.34
CA ALA A 234 1.88 3.74 1.11
C ALA A 234 3.18 3.82 0.28
N ALA A 235 3.56 2.72 -0.39
CA ALA A 235 4.74 2.68 -1.24
C ALA A 235 4.66 3.65 -2.45
N VAL A 236 3.48 3.80 -3.06
CA VAL A 236 3.25 4.77 -4.16
C VAL A 236 3.38 6.20 -3.65
N ILE A 237 2.76 6.53 -2.52
CA ILE A 237 2.85 7.86 -1.91
C ILE A 237 4.32 8.16 -1.55
N MET A 238 5.02 7.23 -0.90
CA MET A 238 6.43 7.35 -0.55
C MET A 238 7.29 7.64 -1.78
N GLY A 239 7.09 6.92 -2.90
CA GLY A 239 7.80 7.19 -4.15
C GLY A 239 7.57 8.61 -4.70
N ARG A 240 6.33 9.12 -4.61
CA ARG A 240 5.97 10.48 -5.00
C ARG A 240 6.60 11.53 -4.06
N LEU A 241 6.62 11.28 -2.75
CA LEU A 241 7.24 12.18 -1.76
C LEU A 241 8.75 12.26 -1.96
N ARG A 242 9.42 11.11 -2.10
CA ARG A 242 10.86 11.04 -2.38
C ARG A 242 11.21 11.84 -3.63
N SER A 243 10.48 11.65 -4.72
CA SER A 243 10.72 12.39 -5.98
C SER A 243 10.47 13.89 -5.83
N ALA A 244 9.39 14.29 -5.15
CA ALA A 244 9.06 15.70 -4.95
C ALA A 244 10.08 16.41 -4.06
N LEU A 245 10.54 15.76 -2.98
CA LEU A 245 11.54 16.31 -2.08
C LEU A 245 12.85 16.59 -2.83
N ARG A 246 13.33 15.64 -3.65
CA ARG A 246 14.52 15.86 -4.49
C ARG A 246 14.38 17.07 -5.42
N ALA A 247 13.20 17.23 -6.04
CA ALA A 247 12.93 18.37 -6.91
C ALA A 247 12.96 19.70 -6.12
N TYR A 248 12.31 19.76 -4.96
CA TYR A 248 12.29 20.96 -4.12
C TYR A 248 13.66 21.29 -3.52
N ALA A 249 14.48 20.28 -3.23
CA ALA A 249 15.85 20.45 -2.76
C ALA A 249 16.80 21.04 -3.83
N LEU A 250 16.47 20.96 -5.12
CA LEU A 250 17.21 21.66 -6.17
C LEU A 250 16.91 23.16 -6.20
N GLU A 251 15.75 23.57 -5.68
CA GLU A 251 15.29 24.96 -5.71
C GLU A 251 15.53 25.73 -4.41
N SER A 252 15.79 25.03 -3.31
CA SER A 252 15.95 25.65 -1.99
C SER A 252 17.03 24.98 -1.15
N ASP A 253 17.84 25.82 -0.53
CA ASP A 253 18.91 25.44 0.38
C ASP A 253 18.45 25.43 1.85
N ASP A 254 17.16 25.71 2.10
CA ASP A 254 16.57 25.67 3.44
C ASP A 254 15.68 24.42 3.58
N PRO A 255 16.05 23.46 4.46
CA PRO A 255 15.25 22.28 4.73
C PRO A 255 13.80 22.59 5.15
N ALA A 256 13.58 23.69 5.89
CA ALA A 256 12.24 24.08 6.32
C ALA A 256 11.35 24.48 5.13
N GLU A 257 11.91 25.20 4.15
CA GLU A 257 11.18 25.57 2.92
C GLU A 257 10.93 24.34 2.02
N VAL A 258 11.88 23.41 1.96
CA VAL A 258 11.68 22.13 1.22
C VAL A 258 10.52 21.34 1.81
N LEU A 259 10.46 21.17 3.13
CA LEU A 259 9.33 20.47 3.78
C LEU A 259 8.02 21.27 3.67
N SER A 260 8.07 22.60 3.67
CA SER A 260 6.89 23.44 3.45
C SER A 260 6.32 23.29 2.04
N LYS A 261 7.16 23.10 1.01
CA LYS A 261 6.70 22.77 -0.35
C LYS A 261 6.12 21.36 -0.40
N LEU A 262 6.72 20.41 0.31
CA LEU A 262 6.23 19.04 0.40
C LEU A 262 4.84 18.98 1.05
N ASP A 263 4.60 19.74 2.13
CA ASP A 263 3.27 19.89 2.74
C ASP A 263 2.21 20.29 1.74
N ARG A 264 2.47 21.36 0.98
CA ARG A 264 1.51 21.88 -0.01
C ARG A 264 1.21 20.82 -1.08
N LYS A 265 2.21 20.06 -1.51
CA LYS A 265 2.03 18.95 -2.46
C LYS A 265 1.12 17.87 -1.88
N VAL A 266 1.36 17.43 -0.64
CA VAL A 266 0.56 16.38 0.00
C VAL A 266 -0.87 16.83 0.24
N GLN A 267 -1.05 18.02 0.83
CA GLN A 267 -2.38 18.57 1.11
C GLN A 267 -3.24 18.73 -0.14
N HIS A 268 -2.61 19.03 -1.30
CA HIS A 268 -3.35 19.23 -2.54
C HIS A 268 -3.59 17.95 -3.34
N PHE A 269 -2.58 17.09 -3.49
CA PHE A 269 -2.63 15.94 -4.39
C PHE A 269 -2.85 14.59 -3.69
N GLU A 270 -2.65 14.52 -2.38
CA GLU A 270 -2.76 13.29 -1.58
C GLU A 270 -3.59 13.56 -0.31
N PRO A 271 -4.82 14.11 -0.42
CA PRO A 271 -5.60 14.55 0.74
C PRO A 271 -5.83 13.39 1.73
N GLY A 272 -5.59 13.66 3.01
CA GLY A 272 -5.70 12.65 4.08
C GLY A 272 -4.47 11.77 4.28
N SER A 273 -3.47 11.85 3.39
CA SER A 273 -2.19 11.15 3.59
C SER A 273 -1.31 11.90 4.58
N LEU A 274 -0.62 11.15 5.43
CA LEU A 274 0.31 11.67 6.43
C LEU A 274 1.68 11.01 6.27
N ALA A 275 2.74 11.76 6.53
CA ALA A 275 4.10 11.21 6.55
C ALA A 275 4.97 11.91 7.60
N THR A 276 5.81 11.15 8.30
CA THR A 276 6.89 11.72 9.09
C THR A 276 8.12 11.88 8.19
N VAL A 277 8.81 13.02 8.28
CA VAL A 277 10.03 13.28 7.47
C VAL A 277 11.04 14.07 8.28
N VAL A 278 12.28 13.63 8.27
CA VAL A 278 13.44 14.47 8.56
C VAL A 278 14.22 14.70 7.27
N TYR A 279 14.50 15.97 6.97
CA TYR A 279 15.36 16.36 5.87
C TYR A 279 16.56 17.13 6.40
N GLY A 280 17.75 16.61 6.11
CA GLY A 280 19.03 17.23 6.38
C GLY A 280 19.72 17.66 5.09
N LEU A 281 20.24 18.87 5.10
CA LEU A 281 21.11 19.41 4.07
C LEU A 281 22.50 19.63 4.66
N LEU A 282 23.44 18.85 4.16
CA LEU A 282 24.82 18.91 4.58
C LEU A 282 25.61 19.89 3.72
N THR A 283 26.41 20.73 4.38
CA THR A 283 27.25 21.73 3.71
C THR A 283 28.39 21.08 2.92
N ALA A 284 28.97 21.84 1.99
CA ALA A 284 30.18 21.44 1.29
C ALA A 284 31.44 21.42 2.18
N SER A 285 31.42 22.00 3.37
CA SER A 285 32.51 21.85 4.34
C SER A 285 32.36 20.60 5.21
N ARG A 286 31.16 20.00 5.27
CA ARG A 286 30.84 18.77 6.04
C ARG A 286 31.01 18.96 7.56
N ASP A 287 31.13 20.21 7.99
CA ASP A 287 31.25 20.65 9.38
C ASP A 287 29.90 20.91 10.04
N SER A 288 28.83 20.99 9.25
CA SER A 288 27.51 21.36 9.74
C SER A 288 26.41 20.86 8.82
N MET A 289 25.24 20.57 9.40
CA MET A 289 24.04 20.17 8.68
C MET A 289 22.86 21.04 9.11
N ALA A 290 22.16 21.60 8.15
CA ALA A 290 20.85 22.19 8.40
C ALA A 290 19.79 21.08 8.37
N ILE A 291 18.88 21.03 9.34
CA ILE A 291 17.82 20.03 9.39
C ILE A 291 16.45 20.66 9.64
N SER A 292 15.40 19.97 9.20
CA SER A 292 14.01 20.25 9.57
C SER A 292 13.27 18.92 9.80
N LEU A 293 12.41 18.87 10.82
CA LEU A 293 11.70 17.68 11.26
C LEU A 293 10.19 17.91 11.17
N ALA A 294 9.51 17.07 10.40
CA ALA A 294 8.06 17.02 10.29
C ALA A 294 7.55 15.70 10.86
N GLY A 295 7.15 15.70 12.14
CA GLY A 295 6.63 14.54 12.87
C GLY A 295 7.66 13.46 13.19
N HIS A 296 8.81 13.48 12.52
CA HIS A 296 9.84 12.46 12.65
C HIS A 296 10.64 12.62 13.94
N LEU A 297 11.08 11.49 14.50
CA LEU A 297 11.90 11.46 15.71
C LEU A 297 13.28 12.12 15.48
N PRO A 298 13.84 12.82 16.48
CA PRO A 298 15.15 13.45 16.34
C PRO A 298 16.27 12.45 16.06
N PRO A 299 17.19 12.75 15.13
CA PRO A 299 18.40 11.95 14.92
C PRO A 299 19.28 11.89 16.19
N VAL A 300 20.10 10.85 16.30
CA VAL A 300 21.11 10.74 17.37
C VAL A 300 22.45 11.24 16.84
N LEU A 301 23.08 12.16 17.56
CA LEU A 301 24.42 12.67 17.32
C LEU A 301 25.39 12.07 18.35
N ALA A 302 26.47 11.44 17.88
CA ALA A 302 27.60 11.05 18.72
C ALA A 302 28.87 11.76 18.27
N THR A 303 29.54 12.42 19.21
CA THR A 303 30.84 13.07 18.98
C THR A 303 31.96 12.28 19.63
N PRO A 304 33.20 12.32 19.10
CA PRO A 304 34.33 11.62 19.71
C PRO A 304 34.54 12.04 21.16
N GLY A 305 34.57 11.06 22.08
CA GLY A 305 34.84 11.30 23.50
C GLY A 305 33.67 11.85 24.32
N GLY A 306 32.50 12.09 23.71
CA GLY A 306 31.28 12.50 24.39
C GLY A 306 30.20 11.41 24.39
N PRO A 307 29.16 11.55 25.24
CA PRO A 307 27.96 10.73 25.12
C PRO A 307 27.21 11.10 23.83
N SER A 308 26.51 10.13 23.26
CA SER A 308 25.52 10.39 22.23
C SER A 308 24.33 11.17 22.79
N VAL A 309 23.80 12.10 22.02
CA VAL A 309 22.64 12.90 22.37
C VAL A 309 21.66 12.95 21.21
N PHE A 310 20.37 13.08 21.51
CA PHE A 310 19.42 13.45 20.47
C PHE A 310 19.69 14.87 20.01
N VAL A 311 19.58 15.10 18.70
CA VAL A 311 19.71 16.44 18.14
C VAL A 311 18.60 17.32 18.72
N ASP A 312 18.99 18.43 19.33
CA ASP A 312 18.07 19.44 19.86
C ASP A 312 17.47 20.26 18.71
N ALA A 313 16.47 19.69 18.06
CA ALA A 313 15.68 20.33 17.03
C ALA A 313 14.19 20.17 17.32
N PRO A 314 13.39 21.22 17.17
CA PRO A 314 11.98 21.12 17.43
C PRO A 314 11.30 20.28 16.34
N VAL A 315 10.41 19.38 16.77
CA VAL A 315 9.61 18.54 15.88
C VAL A 315 8.33 19.29 15.52
N ASP A 316 8.16 19.63 14.24
CA ASP A 316 6.92 20.20 13.71
C ASP A 316 5.89 19.09 13.43
N PRO A 317 4.59 19.37 13.20
CA PRO A 317 3.60 18.34 12.87
C PRO A 317 3.99 17.47 11.65
N PRO A 318 3.46 16.24 11.49
CA PRO A 318 3.72 15.44 10.29
C PRO A 318 3.38 16.17 8.98
N ILE A 319 4.00 15.74 7.88
CA ILE A 319 3.65 16.21 6.54
C ILE A 319 2.18 15.89 6.27
N GLY A 320 1.45 16.84 5.69
CA GLY A 320 0.02 16.71 5.39
C GLY A 320 -0.91 17.29 6.46
N VAL A 321 -0.39 17.57 7.67
CA VAL A 321 -1.15 18.29 8.72
C VAL A 321 -0.99 19.79 8.54
N THR A 322 -2.09 20.56 8.59
CA THR A 322 -2.01 22.02 8.64
C THR A 322 -1.36 22.46 9.96
N GLY A 323 -0.30 23.25 9.88
CA GLY A 323 0.49 23.61 11.05
C GLY A 323 1.23 24.95 10.91
N PRO A 324 2.08 25.28 11.91
CA PRO A 324 2.92 26.46 11.85
C PRO A 324 3.96 26.35 10.73
N ARG A 325 4.69 27.45 10.48
CA ARG A 325 5.84 27.41 9.56
C ARG A 325 6.87 26.40 10.06
N ARG A 326 7.42 25.64 9.12
CA ARG A 326 8.51 24.68 9.37
C ARG A 326 9.72 25.41 9.93
N ARG A 327 10.44 24.75 10.83
CA ARG A 327 11.63 25.28 11.49
C ARG A 327 12.89 24.59 10.99
N ARG A 328 13.96 25.37 10.94
CA ARG A 328 15.32 24.93 10.60
C ARG A 328 16.18 24.96 11.85
N THR A 329 16.97 23.91 12.04
CA THR A 329 18.04 23.84 13.05
C THR A 329 19.37 23.57 12.36
N VAL A 330 20.47 24.14 12.87
CA VAL A 330 21.83 23.82 12.41
C VAL A 330 22.49 22.92 13.44
N VAL A 331 23.08 21.83 12.98
CA VAL A 331 23.76 20.82 13.78
C VAL A 331 25.24 20.85 13.41
N GLU A 332 26.11 21.08 14.39
CA GLU A 332 27.57 21.05 14.20
C GLU A 332 28.08 19.61 14.15
N LEU A 333 28.99 19.36 13.21
CA LEU A 333 29.54 18.04 12.88
C LEU A 333 31.07 18.09 12.96
N PRO A 334 31.65 18.00 14.17
CA PRO A 334 33.09 17.95 14.29
C PRO A 334 33.66 16.69 13.61
N PRO A 335 34.96 16.71 13.24
CA PRO A 335 35.66 15.53 12.74
C PRO A 335 35.40 14.27 13.55
N GLY A 336 34.97 13.18 12.90
CA GLY A 336 34.63 11.91 13.55
C GLY A 336 33.21 11.82 14.11
N ALA A 337 32.41 12.90 14.04
CA ALA A 337 31.01 12.86 14.46
C ALA A 337 30.18 11.87 13.65
N VAL A 338 29.20 11.26 14.31
CA VAL A 338 28.26 10.30 13.76
C VAL A 338 26.84 10.82 13.94
N LEU A 339 26.04 10.83 12.86
CA LEU A 339 24.58 10.95 12.94
C LEU A 339 23.92 9.62 12.60
N ALA A 340 22.93 9.24 13.40
CA ALA A 340 22.03 8.14 13.12
C ALA A 340 20.59 8.66 12.93
N PHE A 341 20.05 8.44 11.73
CA PHE A 341 18.65 8.63 11.39
C PHE A 341 17.95 7.26 11.45
N TYR A 342 16.77 7.21 12.04
CA TYR A 342 16.02 5.97 12.23
C TYR A 342 14.51 6.22 12.16
N THR A 343 13.76 5.24 11.70
CA THR A 343 12.29 5.24 11.79
C THR A 343 11.83 4.72 13.15
N ASP A 344 10.58 5.00 13.49
CA ASP A 344 9.98 4.62 14.78
C ASP A 344 9.94 3.10 14.99
N GLY A 345 9.81 2.30 13.94
CA GLY A 345 9.91 0.83 14.01
C GLY A 345 11.20 0.30 14.65
N LEU A 346 12.28 1.11 14.71
CA LEU A 346 13.50 0.76 15.43
C LEU A 346 13.35 0.85 16.96
N VAL A 347 12.55 1.78 17.46
CA VAL A 347 12.48 2.16 18.88
C VAL A 347 11.12 1.86 19.53
N GLU A 348 10.06 1.78 18.74
CA GLU A 348 8.70 1.53 19.19
C GLU A 348 8.43 0.03 19.35
N ARG A 349 7.74 -0.32 20.44
CA ARG A 349 7.30 -1.68 20.72
C ARG A 349 5.95 -1.63 21.42
N ARG A 350 5.01 -2.50 21.04
CA ARG A 350 3.64 -2.54 21.61
C ARG A 350 3.61 -2.62 23.14
N ASP A 351 4.57 -3.32 23.75
CA ASP A 351 4.60 -3.58 25.19
C ASP A 351 5.63 -2.72 25.95
N GLN A 352 6.24 -1.70 25.32
CA GLN A 352 7.23 -0.84 25.96
C GLN A 352 6.99 0.63 25.62
N LEU A 353 7.27 1.51 26.60
CA LEU A 353 7.29 2.94 26.35
C LEU A 353 8.40 3.27 25.35
N ILE A 354 8.12 4.16 24.41
CA ILE A 354 9.07 4.60 23.39
C ILE A 354 10.37 5.17 23.98
N ASP A 355 10.28 5.84 25.13
CA ASP A 355 11.44 6.39 25.85
C ASP A 355 12.50 5.33 26.19
N VAL A 356 12.08 4.09 26.44
CA VAL A 356 13.00 2.98 26.70
C VAL A 356 13.78 2.60 25.45
N GLY A 357 13.11 2.58 24.29
CA GLY A 357 13.74 2.35 22.99
C GLY A 357 14.70 3.47 22.63
N LEU A 358 14.27 4.72 22.81
CA LEU A 358 15.09 5.91 22.58
C LEU A 358 16.34 5.92 23.45
N GLN A 359 16.22 5.65 24.76
CA GLN A 359 17.37 5.60 25.64
C GLN A 359 18.37 4.51 25.22
N ARG A 360 17.89 3.31 24.89
CA ARG A 360 18.75 2.21 24.39
C ARG A 360 19.44 2.59 23.09
N LEU A 361 18.76 3.30 22.19
CA LEU A 361 19.35 3.77 20.95
C LEU A 361 20.48 4.75 21.23
N ALA A 362 20.25 5.74 22.09
CA ALA A 362 21.29 6.68 22.52
C ALA A 362 22.48 5.90 23.08
N ASP A 363 22.29 5.05 24.09
CA ASP A 363 23.37 4.30 24.77
C ASP A 363 24.26 3.46 23.82
N VAL A 364 23.74 3.07 22.66
CA VAL A 364 24.40 2.17 21.70
C VAL A 364 25.06 2.91 20.52
N VAL A 365 24.57 4.10 20.18
CA VAL A 365 25.16 4.93 19.11
C VAL A 365 26.45 5.54 19.62
N SER A 366 27.52 5.45 18.82
CA SER A 366 28.84 5.98 19.18
C SER A 366 29.56 6.57 17.98
N ALA A 367 30.62 7.34 18.22
CA ALA A 367 31.46 7.98 17.20
C ALA A 367 32.44 7.00 16.51
N GLU A 368 31.95 5.82 16.10
CA GLU A 368 32.70 4.75 15.45
C GLU A 368 32.32 4.61 13.96
N GLN A 369 32.95 3.67 13.25
CA GLN A 369 32.62 3.41 11.85
C GLN A 369 31.12 3.08 11.67
N PRO A 370 30.43 3.65 10.66
CA PRO A 370 29.00 3.48 10.47
C PRO A 370 28.52 2.02 10.44
N GLY A 371 29.30 1.12 9.83
CA GLY A 371 28.96 -0.30 9.76
C GLY A 371 28.91 -0.98 11.12
N VAL A 372 29.82 -0.60 12.04
CA VAL A 372 29.87 -1.11 13.41
C VAL A 372 28.68 -0.58 14.21
N VAL A 373 28.40 0.72 14.09
CA VAL A 373 27.26 1.37 14.74
C VAL A 373 25.94 0.73 14.30
N CYS A 374 25.72 0.58 12.98
CA CYS A 374 24.55 -0.12 12.45
C CYS A 374 24.39 -1.53 13.03
N ALA A 375 25.45 -2.34 13.00
CA ALA A 375 25.39 -3.71 13.51
C ALA A 375 25.02 -3.76 15.00
N ARG A 376 25.61 -2.87 15.80
CA ARG A 376 25.37 -2.80 17.25
C ARG A 376 23.95 -2.31 17.57
N VAL A 377 23.47 -1.28 16.87
CA VAL A 377 22.10 -0.76 16.98
C VAL A 377 21.09 -1.86 16.65
N MET A 378 21.24 -2.55 15.51
CA MET A 378 20.34 -3.64 15.13
C MET A 378 20.36 -4.79 16.15
N ALA A 379 21.53 -5.17 16.65
CA ALA A 379 21.66 -6.23 17.66
C ALA A 379 20.99 -5.85 19.00
N ALA A 380 21.10 -4.59 19.42
CA ALA A 380 20.56 -4.12 20.69
C ALA A 380 19.04 -3.87 20.65
N LEU A 381 18.53 -3.31 19.54
CA LEU A 381 17.13 -2.87 19.44
C LEU A 381 16.21 -3.87 18.72
N VAL A 382 16.71 -4.67 17.78
CA VAL A 382 15.89 -5.68 17.10
C VAL A 382 16.14 -7.06 17.72
N GLY A 383 17.40 -7.41 17.93
CA GLY A 383 17.79 -8.69 18.53
C GLY A 383 17.35 -9.88 17.67
N ASN A 384 16.65 -10.84 18.27
CA ASN A 384 16.24 -12.11 17.63
C ASN A 384 14.74 -12.19 17.33
N ILE A 385 13.99 -11.11 17.54
CA ILE A 385 12.54 -11.08 17.32
C ILE A 385 12.28 -10.40 15.97
N PRO A 386 11.41 -10.96 15.11
CA PRO A 386 11.02 -10.30 13.87
C PRO A 386 10.45 -8.90 14.14
N ALA A 387 10.84 -7.93 13.32
CA ALA A 387 10.31 -6.57 13.42
C ALA A 387 8.80 -6.57 13.15
N GLN A 388 8.02 -5.84 13.96
CA GLN A 388 6.58 -5.72 13.74
C GLN A 388 6.31 -4.70 12.63
N ASP A 389 7.00 -3.57 12.69
CA ASP A 389 6.99 -2.52 11.67
C ASP A 389 8.26 -2.53 10.82
N ASP A 390 8.26 -1.79 9.72
CA ASP A 390 9.45 -1.55 8.93
C ASP A 390 10.50 -0.77 9.75
N ILE A 391 11.77 -1.05 9.46
CA ILE A 391 12.90 -0.42 10.13
C ILE A 391 13.85 0.11 9.08
N ALA A 392 14.00 1.42 9.03
CA ALA A 392 15.08 2.09 8.34
C ALA A 392 16.07 2.68 9.34
N LEU A 393 17.36 2.41 9.13
CA LEU A 393 18.46 3.01 9.88
C LEU A 393 19.51 3.50 8.89
N LEU A 394 19.91 4.77 9.02
CA LEU A 394 20.99 5.37 8.24
C LEU A 394 21.98 6.04 9.18
N VAL A 395 23.23 5.59 9.12
CA VAL A 395 24.34 6.13 9.90
C VAL A 395 25.32 6.82 8.96
N ALA A 396 25.62 8.09 9.25
CA ALA A 396 26.59 8.92 8.55
C ALA A 396 27.71 9.32 9.51
N ARG A 397 28.96 9.25 9.07
CA ARG A 397 30.13 9.68 9.84
C ARG A 397 30.97 10.67 9.06
N CYS A 398 31.23 11.84 9.62
CA CYS A 398 32.19 12.79 9.08
C CYS A 398 33.60 12.28 9.33
N GLU A 399 34.38 12.09 8.28
CA GLU A 399 35.77 11.66 8.40
C GLU A 399 36.63 12.77 9.00
N PRO A 400 37.63 12.42 9.82
CA PRO A 400 38.70 13.35 10.14
C PRO A 400 39.48 13.70 8.87
N ASN A 401 39.71 14.99 8.64
CA ASN A 401 40.61 15.49 7.58
C ASN A 401 42.04 14.96 7.74
#